data_AF-A0A0C2FG33-F1
#
_entry.id   AF-A0A0C2FG33-F1
#
_cell.length_a   1.000
_cell.length_b   1.000
_cell.length_c   1.000
_cell.angle_alpha   90.00
_cell.angle_beta   90.00
_cell.angle_gamma   90.00
#
_symmetry.space_group_name_H-M   'P 1'
#
loop_
_entity.id
_entity.type
_entity.pdbx_description
1 polymer ?
#
loop_
_entity_poly.entity_id
_entity_poly.type
_entity_poly.pdbx_seq_one_letter_code
_entity_poly.pdbx_strand_id
1 'polypeptide(L)'
;AVGESVARGEDALCVVENPDTQKVIISELNELLAFLTMRKEDEERDTSSDMFIRGFEKRPTEISKVSSTQLAEWISKIKSILDQLSDQQKKHLFRIRSSPQFVEKLVDEIEVKKGLEGRYKKMAALMVEKQKEAQEQTVKAGQELQSVVTSTKQLQKQLEEEISKKYDGRRVNIMGGITAALANR
;
A
#
# COMPACT_ATOMS: atom_id res chain seq x y z
N ALA A 1 -11.96 49.64 -31.01
CA ALA A 1 -11.21 48.91 -29.97
C ALA A 1 -11.11 47.46 -30.42
N VAL A 2 -10.00 47.09 -31.05
CA VAL A 2 -9.75 45.74 -31.61
C VAL A 2 -8.45 45.28 -30.96
N GLY A 3 -8.54 44.38 -29.98
CA GLY A 3 -7.36 43.99 -29.18
C GLY A 3 -7.56 42.76 -28.29
N GLU A 4 -8.79 42.34 -28.00
CA GLU A 4 -9.07 41.18 -27.15
C GLU A 4 -9.78 40.08 -27.93
N SER A 5 -9.05 39.28 -28.72
CA SER A 5 -9.68 38.18 -29.47
C SER A 5 -8.87 36.89 -29.49
N VAL A 6 -7.74 36.83 -28.77
CA VAL A 6 -6.90 35.63 -28.70
C VAL A 6 -6.55 35.35 -27.25
N ALA A 7 -7.10 34.27 -26.71
CA ALA A 7 -6.75 33.77 -25.39
C ALA A 7 -5.26 33.37 -25.36
N ARG A 8 -4.54 33.71 -24.29
CA ARG A 8 -3.10 33.46 -24.12
C ARG A 8 -2.83 32.83 -22.77
N GLY A 9 -1.81 31.97 -22.69
CA GLY A 9 -1.42 31.33 -21.43
C GLY A 9 -2.49 30.37 -20.92
N GLU A 10 -2.85 30.49 -19.64
CA GLU A 10 -3.83 29.60 -18.99
C GLU A 10 -5.24 29.75 -19.56
N ASP A 11 -5.58 30.92 -20.10
CA ASP A 11 -6.89 31.19 -20.72
C ASP A 11 -7.07 30.47 -22.07
N ALA A 12 -5.96 30.00 -22.68
CA ALA A 12 -6.00 29.21 -23.90
C ALA A 12 -6.18 27.71 -23.66
N LEU A 13 -6.11 27.26 -22.39
CA LEU A 13 -6.27 25.87 -22.03
C LEU A 13 -7.75 25.46 -22.10
N CYS A 14 -8.01 24.23 -22.57
CA CYS A 14 -9.37 23.70 -22.56
C CYS A 14 -9.86 23.49 -21.10
N VAL A 15 -11.18 23.44 -20.93
CA VAL A 15 -11.88 23.30 -19.63
C VAL A 15 -11.36 22.13 -18.77
N VAL A 16 -10.85 21.07 -19.38
CA VAL A 16 -10.27 19.91 -18.68
C VAL A 16 -8.76 20.05 -18.44
N GLU A 17 -8.06 20.84 -19.25
CA GLU A 17 -6.61 21.04 -19.17
C GLU A 17 -6.23 22.11 -18.13
N ASN A 18 -7.08 23.12 -17.96
CA ASN A 18 -6.87 24.15 -16.95
C ASN A 18 -7.05 23.52 -15.55
N PRO A 19 -6.05 23.64 -14.65
CA PRO A 19 -6.06 22.98 -13.35
C PRO A 19 -7.16 23.51 -12.43
N ASP A 20 -7.59 24.77 -12.57
CA ASP A 20 -8.59 25.37 -11.68
C ASP A 20 -10.00 24.97 -12.09
N THR A 21 -10.31 25.00 -13.40
CA THR A 21 -11.58 24.48 -13.91
C THR A 21 -11.70 22.97 -13.69
N GLN A 22 -10.60 22.23 -13.84
CA GLN A 22 -10.59 20.78 -13.55
C GLN A 22 -10.90 20.49 -12.08
N LYS A 23 -10.36 21.26 -11.12
CA LYS A 23 -10.70 21.11 -9.69
C LYS A 23 -12.19 21.34 -9.44
N VAL A 24 -12.75 22.39 -10.04
CA VAL A 24 -14.19 22.69 -9.93
C VAL A 24 -15.01 21.52 -10.46
N ILE A 25 -14.72 21.03 -11.67
CA ILE A 25 -15.43 19.89 -12.26
C ILE A 25 -15.35 18.64 -11.38
N ILE A 26 -14.18 18.33 -10.83
CA ILE A 26 -14.03 17.19 -9.92
C ILE A 26 -14.85 17.38 -8.65
N SER A 27 -14.90 18.60 -8.10
CA SER A 27 -15.73 18.92 -6.93
C SER A 27 -17.21 18.71 -7.22
N GLU A 28 -17.72 19.30 -8.32
CA GLU A 28 -19.12 19.19 -8.75
C GLU A 28 -19.51 17.73 -9.03
N LEU A 29 -18.64 16.95 -9.66
CA LEU A 29 -18.89 15.53 -9.92
C LEU A 29 -18.93 14.69 -8.63
N ASN A 30 -18.11 15.03 -7.63
CA ASN A 30 -18.16 14.36 -6.33
C ASN A 30 -19.43 14.72 -5.55
N GLU A 31 -19.86 15.99 -5.61
CA GLU A 31 -21.13 16.43 -5.00
C GLU A 31 -22.32 15.73 -5.67
N LEU A 32 -22.35 15.68 -7.00
CA LEU A 32 -23.38 14.96 -7.74
C LEU A 32 -23.36 13.46 -7.42
N LEU A 33 -22.17 12.84 -7.29
CA LEU A 33 -22.03 11.45 -6.89
C LEU A 33 -22.61 11.19 -5.50
N ALA A 34 -22.31 12.07 -4.53
CA ALA A 34 -22.84 11.97 -3.17
C ALA A 34 -24.37 12.10 -3.17
N PHE A 35 -24.90 13.11 -3.87
CA PHE A 35 -26.34 13.33 -4.03
C PHE A 35 -27.04 12.10 -4.62
N LEU A 36 -26.52 11.56 -5.74
CA LEU A 36 -27.14 10.40 -6.40
C LEU A 36 -27.02 9.12 -5.57
N THR A 37 -25.93 8.95 -4.83
CA THR A 37 -25.75 7.79 -3.94
C THR A 37 -26.77 7.83 -2.80
N MET A 38 -26.89 8.98 -2.12
CA MET A 38 -27.91 9.18 -1.08
C MET A 38 -29.32 8.99 -1.64
N ARG A 39 -29.58 9.55 -2.83
CA ARG A 39 -30.88 9.44 -3.50
C ARG A 39 -31.24 8.00 -3.86
N LYS A 40 -30.25 7.19 -4.25
CA LYS A 40 -30.44 5.77 -4.53
C LYS A 40 -30.75 4.99 -3.25
N GLU A 41 -30.01 5.26 -2.17
CA GLU A 41 -30.31 4.67 -0.85
C GLU A 41 -31.71 5.07 -0.37
N ASP A 42 -32.13 6.32 -0.59
CA ASP A 42 -33.50 6.78 -0.32
C ASP A 42 -34.58 6.10 -1.15
N GLU A 43 -34.27 5.47 -2.28
CA GLU A 43 -35.20 4.65 -3.08
C GLU A 43 -35.17 3.16 -2.68
N GLU A 44 -34.05 2.68 -2.12
CA GLU A 44 -33.86 1.26 -1.75
C GLU A 44 -34.18 0.97 -0.28
N ARG A 45 -34.21 1.99 0.58
CA ARG A 45 -34.59 1.84 2.00
C ARG A 45 -36.06 1.47 2.16
N ASP A 46 -36.36 0.39 2.88
CA ASP A 46 -37.73 -0.03 3.18
C ASP A 46 -37.97 -0.10 4.70
N THR A 47 -37.79 1.02 5.40
CA THR A 47 -38.30 1.16 6.77
C THR A 47 -39.79 1.47 6.73
N SER A 48 -40.55 1.09 7.76
CA SER A 48 -41.97 1.43 7.89
C SER A 48 -42.23 2.93 7.66
N SER A 49 -41.41 3.79 8.27
CA SER A 49 -41.48 5.25 8.10
C SER A 49 -41.19 5.71 6.67
N ASP A 50 -40.27 5.06 5.96
CA ASP A 50 -39.91 5.42 4.57
C ASP A 50 -41.05 5.10 3.61
N MET A 51 -41.70 3.94 3.80
CA MET A 51 -42.90 3.56 3.04
C MET A 51 -44.06 4.53 3.28
N PHE A 52 -44.26 5.00 4.52
CA PHE A 52 -45.25 6.03 4.83
C PHE A 52 -44.92 7.36 4.14
N ILE A 53 -43.66 7.82 4.17
CA ILE A 53 -43.26 9.09 3.55
C ILE A 53 -43.43 9.04 2.03
N ARG A 54 -42.93 7.98 1.37
CA ARG A 54 -43.08 7.80 -0.09
C ARG A 54 -44.53 7.75 -0.55
N GLY A 55 -45.43 7.18 0.27
CA GLY A 55 -46.86 7.10 -0.05
C GLY A 55 -47.58 8.46 -0.07
N PHE A 56 -47.04 9.48 0.62
CA PHE A 56 -47.62 10.83 0.68
C PHE A 56 -46.80 11.89 -0.07
N GLU A 57 -45.58 11.56 -0.53
CA GLU A 57 -44.72 12.47 -1.29
C GLU A 57 -45.35 12.79 -2.66
N LYS A 58 -45.54 14.08 -2.95
CA LYS A 58 -45.92 14.55 -4.29
C LYS A 58 -44.67 14.95 -5.05
N ARG A 59 -44.20 14.05 -5.91
CA ARG A 59 -43.01 14.26 -6.72
C ARG A 59 -43.37 14.68 -8.15
N PRO A 60 -42.64 15.65 -8.76
CA PRO A 60 -42.76 15.94 -10.19
C PRO A 60 -42.62 14.68 -11.04
N THR A 61 -43.38 14.59 -12.13
CA THR A 61 -43.49 13.38 -12.96
C THR A 61 -42.16 12.92 -13.56
N GLU A 62 -41.25 13.87 -13.78
CA GLU A 62 -39.92 13.69 -14.34
C GLU A 62 -39.02 12.95 -13.35
N ILE A 63 -39.13 13.29 -12.06
CA ILE A 63 -38.34 12.69 -10.98
C ILE A 63 -38.98 11.37 -10.54
N SER A 64 -40.32 11.24 -10.62
CA SER A 64 -41.03 9.99 -10.30
C SER A 64 -40.74 8.85 -11.29
N LYS A 65 -40.28 9.16 -12.51
CA LYS A 65 -39.91 8.16 -13.53
C LYS A 65 -38.51 7.59 -13.34
N VAL A 66 -37.68 8.22 -12.49
CA VAL A 66 -36.30 7.80 -12.29
C VAL A 66 -36.27 6.54 -11.45
N SER A 67 -35.81 5.43 -12.02
CA SER A 67 -35.68 4.15 -11.32
C SER A 67 -34.34 4.04 -10.57
N SER A 68 -34.27 3.15 -9.58
CA SER A 68 -32.98 2.81 -8.93
C SER A 68 -31.93 2.32 -9.94
N THR A 69 -32.36 1.60 -10.99
CA THR A 69 -31.46 1.16 -12.08
C THR A 69 -30.85 2.33 -12.83
N GLN A 70 -31.64 3.36 -13.16
CA GLN A 70 -31.13 4.58 -13.82
C GLN A 70 -30.17 5.36 -12.91
N LEU A 71 -30.47 5.45 -11.61
CA LEU A 71 -29.56 6.06 -10.63
C LEU A 71 -28.22 5.30 -10.57
N ALA A 72 -28.26 3.97 -10.58
CA ALA A 72 -27.06 3.14 -10.60
C ALA A 72 -26.22 3.34 -11.88
N GLU A 73 -26.87 3.48 -13.04
CA GLU A 73 -26.20 3.80 -14.30
C GLU A 73 -25.51 5.18 -14.26
N TRP A 74 -26.20 6.21 -13.75
CA TRP A 74 -25.63 7.56 -13.63
C TRP A 74 -24.44 7.60 -12.67
N ILE A 75 -24.56 6.93 -11.51
CA ILE A 75 -23.47 6.77 -10.55
C ILE A 75 -22.27 6.09 -11.23
N SER A 76 -22.50 5.02 -12.00
CA SER A 76 -21.43 4.32 -12.72
C SER A 76 -20.73 5.22 -13.75
N LYS A 77 -21.51 6.00 -14.52
CA LYS A 77 -20.95 6.97 -15.49
C LYS A 77 -20.12 8.04 -14.80
N ILE A 78 -20.59 8.62 -13.70
CA ILE A 78 -19.86 9.64 -12.95
C ILE A 78 -18.55 9.08 -12.40
N LYS A 79 -18.57 7.86 -11.82
CA LYS A 79 -17.36 7.17 -11.38
C LYS A 79 -16.37 6.98 -12.53
N SER A 80 -16.83 6.52 -13.69
CA SER A 80 -15.97 6.35 -14.87
C SER A 80 -15.36 7.68 -15.33
N ILE A 81 -16.12 8.77 -15.31
CA ILE A 81 -15.60 10.11 -15.67
C ILE A 81 -14.55 10.55 -14.63
N LEU A 82 -14.83 10.39 -13.34
CA LEU A 82 -13.89 10.70 -12.26
C LEU A 82 -12.59 9.89 -12.36
N ASP A 83 -12.67 8.61 -12.70
CA ASP A 83 -11.49 7.75 -12.93
C ASP A 83 -10.66 8.27 -14.11
N GLN A 84 -11.32 8.64 -15.22
CA GLN A 84 -10.65 9.18 -16.40
C GLN A 84 -9.99 10.55 -16.14
N LEU A 85 -10.61 11.40 -15.33
CA LEU A 85 -10.04 12.69 -14.90
C LEU A 85 -8.96 12.51 -13.83
N SER A 86 -9.01 11.41 -13.08
CA SER A 86 -8.06 11.12 -12.00
C SER A 86 -6.81 10.39 -12.46
N ASP A 87 -6.80 9.89 -13.69
CA ASP A 87 -5.68 9.21 -14.33
C ASP A 87 -4.39 10.02 -14.23
N GLN A 88 -3.40 9.43 -13.56
CA GLN A 88 -2.10 10.06 -13.31
C GLN A 88 -1.37 10.37 -14.61
N GLN A 89 -1.47 9.51 -15.62
CA GLN A 89 -0.80 9.74 -16.90
C GLN A 89 -1.32 11.01 -17.57
N LYS A 90 -2.65 11.16 -17.66
CA LYS A 90 -3.27 12.38 -18.20
C LYS A 90 -2.94 13.62 -17.37
N LYS A 91 -2.95 13.52 -16.04
CA LYS A 91 -2.54 14.64 -15.16
C LYS A 91 -1.10 15.09 -15.44
N HIS A 92 -0.17 14.15 -15.63
CA HIS A 92 1.20 14.50 -16.01
C HIS A 92 1.26 15.14 -17.40
N LEU A 93 0.55 14.61 -18.39
CA LEU A 93 0.50 15.18 -19.75
C LEU A 93 -0.08 16.59 -19.76
N PHE A 94 -1.16 16.84 -19.01
CA PHE A 94 -1.74 18.18 -18.87
C PHE A 94 -0.74 19.14 -18.22
N ARG A 95 -0.04 18.73 -17.16
CA ARG A 95 0.98 19.56 -16.51
C ARG A 95 2.19 19.85 -17.39
N ILE A 96 2.63 18.87 -18.20
CA ILE A 96 3.70 19.07 -19.18
C ILE A 96 3.29 20.12 -20.23
N ARG A 97 2.01 20.08 -20.65
CA ARG A 97 1.46 21.04 -21.63
C ARG A 97 1.22 22.42 -21.03
N SER A 98 0.73 22.51 -19.80
CA SER A 98 0.31 23.77 -19.18
C SER A 98 1.44 24.52 -18.46
N SER A 99 2.48 23.82 -17.99
CA SER A 99 3.54 24.43 -17.17
C SER A 99 4.95 24.01 -17.62
N PRO A 100 5.71 24.91 -18.28
CA PRO A 100 7.12 24.67 -18.61
C PRO A 100 7.98 24.40 -17.36
N GLN A 101 7.70 25.10 -16.25
CA GLN A 101 8.40 24.90 -14.97
C GLN A 101 8.20 23.51 -14.38
N PHE A 102 7.05 22.88 -14.64
CA PHE A 102 6.81 21.50 -14.23
C PHE A 102 7.75 20.54 -14.97
N VAL A 103 8.01 20.81 -16.26
CA VAL A 103 8.94 20.01 -17.07
C VAL A 103 10.37 20.15 -16.57
N GLU A 104 10.81 21.38 -16.26
CA GLU A 104 12.15 21.61 -15.69
C GLU A 104 12.35 20.85 -14.38
N LYS A 105 11.39 20.96 -13.44
CA LYS A 105 11.43 20.20 -12.18
C LYS A 105 11.47 18.69 -12.41
N LEU A 106 10.69 18.20 -13.37
CA LEU A 106 10.68 16.78 -13.71
C LEU A 106 12.03 16.30 -14.25
N VAL A 107 12.70 17.13 -15.07
CA VAL A 107 14.05 16.85 -15.55
C VAL A 107 15.03 16.79 -14.38
N ASP A 108 15.02 17.79 -13.49
CA ASP A 108 15.89 17.81 -12.30
C ASP A 108 15.69 16.56 -11.42
N GLU A 109 14.43 16.15 -11.19
CA GLU A 109 14.11 14.94 -10.43
C GLU A 109 14.67 13.67 -11.09
N ILE A 110 14.60 13.58 -12.42
CA ILE A 110 15.14 12.45 -13.19
C ILE A 110 16.67 12.44 -13.13
N GLU A 111 17.31 13.61 -13.23
CA GLU A 111 18.76 13.73 -13.12
C GLU A 111 19.27 13.32 -11.74
N VAL A 112 18.58 13.74 -10.67
CA VAL A 112 18.90 13.30 -9.30
C VAL A 112 18.75 11.78 -9.18
N LYS A 113 17.65 11.19 -9.67
CA LYS A 113 17.45 9.73 -9.65
C LYS A 113 18.53 8.99 -10.43
N LYS A 114 18.92 9.50 -11.60
CA LYS A 114 20.02 8.96 -12.40
C LYS A 114 21.36 9.04 -11.65
N GLY A 115 21.65 10.14 -10.97
CA GLY A 115 22.84 10.29 -10.14
C GLY A 115 22.92 9.28 -8.99
N LEU A 116 21.78 8.85 -8.46
CA LEU A 116 21.71 7.85 -7.39
C LEU A 116 21.88 6.40 -7.88
N GLU A 117 21.71 6.12 -9.17
CA GLU A 117 21.79 4.77 -9.74
C GLU A 117 23.10 4.06 -9.38
N GLY A 118 24.23 4.75 -9.55
CA GLY A 118 25.54 4.19 -9.23
C GLY A 118 25.72 3.86 -7.75
N ARG A 119 25.18 4.71 -6.87
CA ARG A 119 25.21 4.48 -5.41
C ARG A 119 24.37 3.25 -5.03
N TYR A 120 23.17 3.12 -5.59
CA TYR A 120 22.30 1.98 -5.30
C TYR A 120 22.87 0.66 -5.83
N LYS A 121 23.48 0.65 -7.02
CA LYS A 121 24.18 -0.54 -7.55
C LYS A 121 25.32 -0.98 -6.63
N LYS A 122 26.14 -0.04 -6.15
CA LYS A 122 27.21 -0.33 -5.19
C LYS A 122 26.65 -0.86 -3.86
N MET A 123 25.59 -0.23 -3.34
CA MET A 123 24.94 -0.69 -2.11
C MET A 123 24.38 -2.11 -2.25
N ALA A 124 23.74 -2.42 -3.38
CA ALA A 124 23.23 -3.75 -3.65
C ALA A 124 24.35 -4.81 -3.65
N ALA A 125 25.47 -4.53 -4.32
CA ALA A 125 26.63 -5.42 -4.32
C ALA A 125 27.19 -5.65 -2.91
N LEU A 126 27.36 -4.57 -2.13
CA LEU A 126 27.84 -4.65 -0.74
C LEU A 126 26.89 -5.45 0.16
N MET A 127 25.57 -5.36 -0.06
CA MET A 127 24.60 -6.13 0.73
C MET A 127 24.67 -7.62 0.42
N VAL A 128 24.91 -8.00 -0.84
CA VAL A 128 25.12 -9.41 -1.22
C VAL A 128 26.40 -9.97 -0.58
N GLU A 129 27.48 -9.18 -0.58
CA GLU A 129 28.74 -9.57 0.08
C GLU A 129 28.55 -9.75 1.58
N LYS A 130 27.93 -8.78 2.26
CA LYS A 130 27.60 -8.89 3.70
C LYS A 130 26.69 -10.06 4.02
N GLN A 131 25.71 -10.35 3.17
CA GLN A 131 24.83 -11.51 3.35
C GLN A 131 25.65 -12.80 3.29
N LYS A 132 26.57 -12.91 2.33
CA LYS A 132 27.44 -14.07 2.19
C LYS A 132 28.36 -14.23 3.40
N GLU A 133 29.00 -13.15 3.85
CA GLU A 133 29.84 -13.16 5.05
C GLU A 133 29.06 -13.60 6.30
N ALA A 134 27.86 -13.06 6.52
CA ALA A 134 27.00 -13.42 7.64
C ALA A 134 26.57 -14.90 7.57
N GLN A 135 26.27 -15.41 6.37
CA GLN A 135 25.95 -16.82 6.17
C GLN A 135 27.15 -17.72 6.51
N GLU A 136 28.35 -17.37 6.05
CA GLU A 136 29.57 -18.12 6.37
C GLU A 136 29.87 -18.11 7.87
N GLN A 137 29.70 -16.97 8.55
CA GLN A 137 29.84 -16.86 10.00
C GLN A 137 28.81 -17.72 10.74
N THR A 138 27.56 -17.73 10.28
CA THR A 138 26.48 -18.53 10.87
C THR A 138 26.77 -20.02 10.74
N VAL A 139 27.28 -20.45 9.58
CA VAL A 139 27.69 -21.85 9.35
C VAL A 139 28.85 -22.23 10.28
N LYS A 140 29.90 -21.41 10.38
CA LYS A 140 31.03 -21.65 11.28
C LYS A 140 30.60 -21.73 12.75
N ALA A 141 29.82 -20.74 13.20
CA ALA A 141 29.30 -20.72 14.57
C ALA A 141 28.40 -21.93 14.86
N GLY A 142 27.61 -22.38 13.86
CA GLY A 142 26.81 -23.60 13.96
C GLY A 142 27.65 -24.87 14.12
N GLN A 143 28.76 -24.98 13.40
CA GLN A 143 29.69 -26.12 13.52
C GLN A 143 30.39 -26.13 14.89
N GLU A 144 30.91 -24.98 15.34
CA GLU A 144 31.54 -24.83 16.66
C GLU A 144 30.57 -25.18 17.78
N LEU A 145 29.34 -24.67 17.69
CA LEU A 145 28.27 -25.00 18.61
C LEU A 145 27.99 -26.51 18.64
N GLN A 146 27.90 -27.16 17.47
CA GLN A 146 27.64 -28.59 17.40
C GLN A 146 28.77 -29.38 18.08
N SER A 147 30.03 -28.99 17.88
CA SER A 147 31.18 -29.56 18.58
C SER A 147 31.03 -29.42 20.09
N VAL A 148 30.76 -28.21 20.60
CA VAL A 148 30.55 -27.96 22.03
C VAL A 148 29.39 -28.78 22.60
N VAL A 149 28.28 -28.90 21.88
CA VAL A 149 27.12 -29.72 22.29
C VAL A 149 27.51 -31.19 22.39
N THR A 150 28.24 -31.72 21.40
CA THR A 150 28.68 -33.12 21.41
C THR A 150 29.63 -33.41 22.56
N SER A 151 30.63 -32.56 22.79
CA SER A 151 31.56 -32.69 23.92
C SER A 151 30.84 -32.56 25.26
N THR A 152 29.88 -31.66 25.39
CA THR A 152 29.10 -31.48 26.63
C THR A 152 28.23 -32.70 26.92
N LYS A 153 27.58 -33.29 25.91
CA LYS A 153 26.82 -34.55 26.05
C LYS A 153 27.71 -35.73 26.42
N GLN A 154 28.92 -35.81 25.86
CA GLN A 154 29.91 -36.83 26.23
C GLN A 154 30.37 -36.66 27.67
N LEU A 155 30.72 -35.44 28.08
CA LEU A 155 31.13 -35.15 29.45
C LEU A 155 30.02 -35.42 30.46
N GLN A 156 28.77 -35.10 30.12
CA GLN A 156 27.60 -35.43 30.95
C GLN A 156 27.50 -36.94 31.20
N LYS A 157 27.60 -37.75 30.14
CA LYS A 157 27.57 -39.22 30.27
C LYS A 157 28.73 -39.75 31.12
N GLN A 158 29.94 -39.25 30.90
CA GLN A 158 31.12 -39.65 31.68
C GLN A 158 30.94 -39.32 33.16
N LEU A 159 30.40 -38.14 33.49
CA LEU A 159 30.09 -37.75 34.86
C LEU A 159 28.99 -38.63 35.48
N GLU A 160 27.92 -38.91 34.75
CA GLU A 160 26.85 -39.82 35.20
C GLU A 160 27.39 -41.23 35.51
N GLU A 161 28.27 -41.76 34.66
CA GLU A 161 28.94 -43.04 34.87
C GLU A 161 29.88 -43.03 36.08
N GLU A 162 30.70 -41.98 36.24
CA GLU A 162 31.60 -41.85 37.40
C GLU A 162 30.85 -41.72 38.72
N ILE A 163 29.75 -40.95 38.74
CA ILE A 163 28.91 -40.83 39.93
C ILE A 163 28.23 -42.18 40.21
N SER A 164 27.69 -42.87 39.20
CA SER A 164 27.08 -44.19 39.35
C SER A 164 28.03 -45.22 39.98
N LYS A 165 29.32 -45.22 39.59
CA LYS A 165 30.36 -46.08 40.19
C LYS A 165 30.57 -45.80 41.68
N LYS A 166 30.46 -44.54 42.13
CA LYS A 166 30.59 -44.17 43.55
C LYS A 166 29.39 -44.59 44.40
N TYR A 167 28.27 -44.93 43.78
CA TYR A 167 27.01 -45.32 44.44
C TYR A 167 26.54 -46.72 43.99
N ASP A 168 27.45 -47.69 44.02
CA ASP A 168 27.19 -49.14 43.80
C ASP A 168 26.39 -49.45 42.51
N GLY A 169 26.65 -48.72 41.43
CA GLY A 169 26.03 -48.97 40.12
C GLY A 169 24.57 -48.52 40.01
N ARG A 170 24.07 -47.70 40.94
CA ARG A 170 22.76 -47.07 40.80
C ARG A 170 22.75 -46.10 39.62
N ARG A 171 21.69 -46.11 38.82
CA ARG A 171 21.53 -45.23 37.66
C ARG A 171 21.45 -43.76 38.11
N VAL A 172 22.28 -42.91 37.51
CA VAL A 172 22.32 -41.46 37.78
C VAL A 172 22.08 -40.71 36.46
N ASN A 173 21.20 -39.72 36.48
CA ASN A 173 20.96 -38.81 35.36
C ASN A 173 21.13 -37.36 35.86
N ILE A 174 21.97 -36.56 35.21
CA ILE A 174 22.15 -35.14 35.52
C ILE A 174 20.95 -34.36 34.96
N MET A 175 20.24 -33.68 35.85
CA MET A 175 19.04 -32.89 35.54
C MET A 175 19.30 -31.39 35.79
N GLY A 176 18.53 -30.52 35.13
CA GLY A 176 18.51 -29.08 35.41
C GLY A 176 18.93 -28.22 34.21
N GLY A 177 19.65 -27.13 34.47
CA GLY A 177 19.97 -26.12 33.46
C GLY A 177 20.74 -26.66 32.25
N ILE A 178 21.62 -27.64 32.45
CA ILE A 178 22.38 -28.29 31.38
C ILE A 178 21.45 -29.11 30.47
N THR A 179 20.51 -29.86 31.05
CA THR A 179 19.52 -30.64 30.30
C THR A 179 18.60 -29.72 29.49
N ALA A 180 18.17 -28.58 30.06
CA ALA A 180 17.36 -27.59 29.36
C ALA A 180 18.13 -26.92 28.20
N ALA A 181 19.41 -26.57 28.42
CA ALA A 181 20.26 -25.97 27.40
C ALA A 181 20.57 -26.92 26.22
N LEU A 182 20.64 -28.24 26.48
CA LEU A 182 20.86 -29.27 25.46
C LEU A 182 19.57 -29.76 24.79
N ALA A 183 18.39 -29.51 25.38
CA ALA A 183 17.09 -29.94 24.85
C ALA A 183 16.40 -28.89 23.98
N ASN A 184 16.68 -27.59 24.17
CA ASN A 184 16.09 -26.49 23.40
C ASN A 184 16.78 -26.25 22.04
N ARG A 185 17.47 -27.26 21.48
CA ARG A 185 18.15 -27.18 20.17
C ARG A 185 18.09 -28.50 19.41
#